data_AF-A0A8J7XH41-F1
#
_entry.id   AF-A0A8J7XH41-F1
#
_cell.length_a   1.000
_cell.length_b   1.000
_cell.length_c   1.000
_cell.angle_alpha   90.00
_cell.angle_beta   90.00
_cell.angle_gamma   90.00
#
_symmetry.space_group_name_H-M   'P 1'
#
loop_
_entity.id
_entity.type
_entity.pdbx_description
1 polymer ?
#
loop_
_entity_poly.entity_id
_entity_poly.type
_entity_poly.pdbx_seq_one_letter_code
_entity_poly.pdbx_strand_id
1 'polypeptide(L)'
;MSPISRGPAPAPAARGRAPPPILRGPPPARAPAPPPILREPPPARAPAPPPILREPPPAQAPSSNPETHTEKPEERLHGFLRDIRVDAQYFQASLIETRKTKISDGKQEVTRLIDHNDGIFGRAQTRIMERLTSINRLMNENSELYDTDGDGVSHIGFLWYQISTGWSLLKKKDEQLNEYEIFGRIDELTQLLSELIYHSDLITIPNRVNQHLRTVRPGSPLDFREAFKDEMPKDESGVLQCSLKILQYIHAHPGSVWGVVDTENGLIFKVDPSRWRRLCSYIVIVAALVGGTYGICKGVPFLGSYLELENWSEFSDKDLLTACLFVIFGGIAHIGIDALKQIRTSGEHTFKVLEDLISWIHIKEGPILVGIFTLFLGVLIFVSLFEKIDWKAAFFVGYSIDSVIDLYFQRFTTSSSKYTDALLKSVKSPISIETT
;
A
#
# COMPACT_ATOMS: atom_id res chain seq x y z
N MET A 1 -0.76 51.78 -46.35
CA MET A 1 -0.98 50.49 -45.65
C MET A 1 -2.46 50.17 -45.75
N SER A 2 -2.82 49.22 -46.63
CA SER A 2 -4.21 48.87 -46.93
C SER A 2 -4.71 47.79 -45.96
N PRO A 3 -5.99 47.82 -45.54
CA PRO A 3 -6.52 46.84 -44.58
C PRO A 3 -6.76 45.50 -45.27
N ILE A 4 -6.29 44.43 -44.64
CA ILE A 4 -6.49 43.05 -45.07
C ILE A 4 -7.94 42.65 -44.73
N SER A 5 -8.75 42.49 -45.78
CA SER A 5 -10.10 41.93 -45.71
C SER A 5 -10.01 40.44 -45.34
N ARG A 6 -10.56 40.06 -44.17
CA ARG A 6 -10.70 38.65 -43.76
C ARG A 6 -11.95 38.08 -44.43
N GLY A 7 -11.74 37.09 -45.30
CA GLY A 7 -12.82 36.33 -45.94
C GLY A 7 -13.62 35.48 -44.94
N PRO A 8 -14.84 35.07 -45.30
CA PRO A 8 -15.76 34.35 -44.42
C PRO A 8 -15.23 32.94 -44.08
N ALA A 9 -15.43 32.55 -42.83
CA ALA A 9 -15.04 31.24 -42.30
C ALA A 9 -15.80 30.10 -43.02
N PRO A 10 -15.13 28.96 -43.28
CA PRO A 10 -15.76 27.81 -43.91
C PRO A 10 -16.80 27.16 -42.98
N ALA A 11 -17.90 26.72 -43.58
CA ALA A 11 -19.01 26.06 -42.90
C ALA A 11 -18.58 24.72 -42.27
N PRO A 12 -19.15 24.35 -41.09
CA PRO A 12 -18.82 23.11 -40.42
C PRO A 12 -19.30 21.89 -41.22
N ALA A 13 -18.37 20.94 -41.43
CA ALA A 13 -18.64 19.68 -42.11
C ALA A 13 -19.73 18.87 -41.38
N ALA A 14 -20.69 18.38 -42.15
CA ALA A 14 -21.79 17.55 -41.66
C ALA A 14 -21.25 16.27 -40.99
N ARG A 15 -21.50 16.13 -39.68
CA ARG A 15 -21.22 14.91 -38.92
C ARG A 15 -22.10 13.78 -39.46
N GLY A 16 -21.48 12.76 -40.05
CA GLY A 16 -22.14 11.53 -40.46
C GLY A 16 -22.86 10.89 -39.27
N ARG A 17 -24.13 10.53 -39.49
CA ARG A 17 -24.94 9.80 -38.51
C ARG A 17 -24.29 8.45 -38.22
N ALA A 18 -24.04 8.17 -36.95
CA ALA A 18 -23.60 6.85 -36.50
C ALA A 18 -24.65 5.78 -36.88
N PRO A 19 -24.21 4.58 -37.29
CA PRO A 19 -25.12 3.48 -37.58
C PRO A 19 -25.89 3.06 -36.31
N PRO A 20 -27.15 2.60 -36.44
CA PRO A 20 -27.95 2.17 -35.30
C PRO A 20 -27.32 0.95 -34.60
N PRO A 21 -27.49 0.84 -33.27
CA PRO A 21 -26.96 -0.28 -32.51
C PRO A 21 -27.61 -1.60 -32.95
N ILE A 22 -26.77 -2.60 -33.20
CA ILE A 22 -27.19 -3.98 -33.48
C ILE A 22 -27.82 -4.54 -32.20
N LEU A 23 -29.15 -4.73 -32.22
CA LEU A 23 -29.90 -5.46 -31.19
C LEU A 23 -29.40 -6.92 -31.16
N ARG A 24 -28.51 -7.23 -30.21
CA ARG A 24 -28.16 -8.61 -29.88
C ARG A 24 -29.37 -9.25 -29.20
N GLY A 25 -29.87 -10.35 -29.77
CA GLY A 25 -30.94 -11.14 -29.19
C GLY A 25 -30.59 -11.68 -27.79
N PRO A 26 -31.60 -12.10 -27.01
CA PRO A 26 -31.40 -12.61 -25.67
C PRO A 26 -30.46 -13.83 -25.69
N PRO A 27 -29.56 -13.96 -24.69
CA PRO A 27 -28.67 -15.10 -24.61
C PRO A 27 -29.47 -16.40 -24.47
N PRO A 28 -28.99 -17.52 -25.07
CA PRO A 28 -29.64 -18.82 -24.94
C PRO A 28 -29.72 -19.24 -23.46
N ALA A 29 -30.84 -19.86 -23.09
CA ALA A 29 -31.08 -20.35 -21.74
C ALA A 29 -29.94 -21.28 -21.28
N ARG A 30 -29.32 -20.95 -20.14
CA ARG A 30 -28.30 -21.79 -19.50
C ARG A 30 -28.91 -23.15 -19.16
N ALA A 31 -28.23 -24.22 -19.56
CA ALA A 31 -28.57 -25.57 -19.11
C ALA A 31 -28.55 -25.67 -17.58
N PRO A 32 -29.47 -26.42 -16.96
CA PRO A 32 -29.51 -26.60 -15.51
C PRO A 32 -28.22 -27.27 -15.02
N ALA A 33 -27.68 -26.74 -13.92
CA ALA A 33 -26.48 -27.28 -13.29
C ALA A 33 -26.73 -28.71 -12.79
N PRO A 34 -25.74 -29.62 -12.90
CA PRO A 34 -25.85 -30.96 -12.34
C PRO A 34 -26.02 -30.90 -10.81
N PRO A 35 -26.77 -31.85 -10.22
CA PRO A 35 -26.97 -31.90 -8.78
C PRO A 35 -25.63 -32.12 -8.05
N PRO A 36 -25.45 -31.51 -6.87
CA PRO A 36 -24.23 -31.65 -6.09
C PRO A 36 -24.02 -33.11 -5.67
N ILE A 37 -22.83 -33.63 -5.97
CA ILE A 37 -22.38 -34.94 -5.51
C ILE A 37 -22.22 -34.88 -3.98
N LEU A 38 -23.11 -35.56 -3.26
CA LEU A 38 -22.99 -35.82 -1.83
C LEU A 38 -21.71 -36.65 -1.59
N ARG A 39 -20.66 -36.00 -1.09
CA ARG A 39 -19.48 -36.70 -0.56
C ARG A 39 -19.76 -37.08 0.88
N GLU A 40 -19.53 -38.34 1.20
CA GLU A 40 -19.59 -38.84 2.57
C GLU A 40 -18.64 -38.04 3.47
N PRO A 41 -19.07 -37.70 4.70
CA PRO A 41 -18.22 -37.00 5.65
C PRO A 41 -17.00 -37.86 6.00
N PRO A 42 -15.80 -37.25 6.12
CA PRO A 42 -14.61 -37.98 6.51
C PRO A 42 -14.78 -38.60 7.91
N PRO A 43 -14.17 -39.78 8.16
CA PRO A 43 -14.26 -40.43 9.46
C PRO A 43 -13.72 -39.52 10.57
N ALA A 44 -14.40 -39.53 11.72
CA ALA A 44 -14.07 -38.71 12.87
C ALA A 44 -12.59 -38.89 13.28
N ARG A 45 -11.85 -37.79 13.28
CA ARG A 45 -10.46 -37.74 13.76
C ARG A 45 -10.44 -37.99 15.26
N ALA A 46 -9.59 -38.91 15.72
CA ALA A 46 -9.36 -39.14 17.15
C ALA A 46 -8.98 -37.81 17.85
N PRO A 47 -9.44 -37.58 19.09
CA PRO A 47 -9.16 -36.36 19.83
C PRO A 47 -7.66 -36.17 20.02
N ALA A 48 -7.18 -34.97 19.70
CA ALA A 48 -5.79 -34.60 19.93
C ALA A 48 -5.47 -34.61 21.44
N PRO A 49 -4.27 -35.05 21.85
CA PRO A 49 -3.85 -34.97 23.24
C PRO A 49 -3.86 -33.51 23.71
N PRO A 50 -4.19 -33.25 24.99
CA PRO A 50 -4.23 -31.90 25.53
C PRO A 50 -2.87 -31.21 25.42
N PRO A 51 -2.84 -29.91 25.10
CA PRO A 51 -1.59 -29.15 25.00
C PRO A 51 -0.86 -29.18 26.34
N ILE A 52 0.39 -29.65 26.31
CA ILE A 52 1.30 -29.59 27.46
C ILE A 52 1.58 -28.10 27.72
N LEU A 53 1.01 -27.58 28.81
CA LEU A 53 1.35 -26.28 29.39
C LEU A 53 2.84 -26.28 29.75
N ARG A 54 3.67 -25.68 28.88
CA ARG A 54 5.04 -25.32 29.26
C ARG A 54 4.97 -24.13 30.20
N GLU A 55 5.56 -24.25 31.38
CA GLU A 55 5.72 -23.14 32.30
C GLU A 55 6.43 -21.97 31.58
N PRO A 56 5.93 -20.74 31.71
CA PRO A 56 6.60 -19.58 31.15
C PRO A 56 8.01 -19.48 31.74
N PRO A 57 9.03 -19.15 30.93
CA PRO A 57 10.39 -18.98 31.43
C PRO A 57 10.39 -17.95 32.58
N PRO A 58 11.21 -18.17 33.62
CA PRO A 58 11.27 -17.28 34.77
C PRO A 58 11.55 -15.84 34.30
N ALA A 59 10.73 -14.91 34.77
CA ALA A 59 10.84 -13.49 34.45
C ALA A 59 12.28 -13.03 34.75
N GLN A 60 12.99 -12.60 33.71
CA GLN A 60 14.30 -11.97 33.87
C GLN A 60 14.11 -10.73 34.76
N ALA A 61 14.88 -10.66 35.84
CA ALA A 61 14.86 -9.52 36.73
C ALA A 61 15.15 -8.24 35.92
N PRO A 62 14.37 -7.16 36.11
CA PRO A 62 14.59 -5.91 35.39
C PRO A 62 16.02 -5.42 35.66
N SER A 63 16.81 -5.34 34.59
CA SER A 63 18.13 -4.72 34.60
C SER A 63 18.02 -3.32 35.18
N SER A 64 18.63 -3.09 36.33
CA SER A 64 18.54 -1.87 37.13
C SER A 64 19.44 -0.73 36.62
N ASN A 65 19.82 -0.73 35.35
CA ASN A 65 20.47 0.42 34.73
C ASN A 65 19.39 1.26 34.06
N PRO A 66 18.93 2.36 34.68
CA PRO A 66 18.17 3.37 33.95
C PRO A 66 19.14 4.03 32.98
N GLU A 67 19.36 3.40 31.82
CA GLU A 67 19.81 4.15 30.66
C GLU A 67 18.78 5.25 30.48
N THR A 68 19.15 6.47 30.86
CA THR A 68 18.39 7.68 30.57
C THR A 68 18.39 7.81 29.05
N HIS A 69 17.47 7.12 28.40
CA HIS A 69 17.15 7.35 27.01
C HIS A 69 16.67 8.79 26.93
N THR A 70 17.59 9.69 26.60
CA THR A 70 17.26 11.07 26.27
C THR A 70 16.35 11.01 25.05
N GLU A 71 15.04 11.09 25.29
CA GLU A 71 14.04 11.09 24.22
C GLU A 71 14.41 12.18 23.21
N LYS A 72 14.42 11.82 21.93
CA LYS A 72 14.77 12.78 20.88
C LYS A 72 13.66 13.86 20.82
N PRO A 73 14.01 15.15 20.72
CA PRO A 73 13.02 16.23 20.60
C PRO A 73 11.96 15.97 19.51
N GLU A 74 12.37 15.44 18.36
CA GLU A 74 11.48 15.05 17.25
C GLU A 74 10.40 14.03 17.69
N GLU A 75 10.78 13.00 18.46
CA GLU A 75 9.85 11.97 18.92
C GLU A 75 8.80 12.56 19.88
N ARG A 76 9.21 13.52 20.72
CA ARG A 76 8.31 14.26 21.62
C ARG A 76 7.35 15.17 20.84
N LEU A 77 7.85 15.89 19.83
CA LEU A 77 7.00 16.67 18.92
C LEU A 77 5.93 15.80 18.28
N HIS A 78 6.33 14.67 17.68
CA HIS A 78 5.42 13.74 17.05
C HIS A 78 4.42 13.12 18.04
N GLY A 79 4.82 12.90 19.29
CA GLY A 79 3.92 12.52 20.38
C GLY A 79 2.81 13.55 20.60
N PHE A 80 3.19 14.82 20.80
CA PHE A 80 2.22 15.90 21.04
C PHE A 80 1.27 16.13 19.86
N LEU A 81 1.77 16.06 18.62
CA LEU A 81 0.93 16.25 17.43
C LEU A 81 -0.08 15.11 17.23
N ARG A 82 0.32 13.85 17.49
CA ARG A 82 -0.60 12.70 17.46
C ARG A 82 -1.69 12.84 18.51
N ASP A 83 -1.33 13.29 19.70
CA ASP A 83 -2.31 13.53 20.76
C ASP A 83 -3.31 14.66 20.39
N ILE A 84 -2.82 15.77 19.80
CA ILE A 84 -3.67 16.86 19.31
C ILE A 84 -4.65 16.31 18.27
N ARG A 85 -4.17 15.49 17.33
CA ARG A 85 -5.01 14.82 16.34
C ARG A 85 -6.09 13.97 17.00
N VAL A 86 -5.76 13.15 18.00
CA VAL A 86 -6.73 12.29 18.70
C VAL A 86 -7.84 13.13 19.35
N ASP A 87 -7.48 14.21 20.05
CA ASP A 87 -8.48 15.10 20.66
C ASP A 87 -9.34 15.80 19.58
N ALA A 88 -8.75 16.20 18.44
CA ALA A 88 -9.46 16.78 17.31
C ALA A 88 -10.43 15.78 16.64
N GLN A 89 -10.01 14.54 16.42
CA GLN A 89 -10.84 13.46 15.87
C GLN A 89 -12.02 13.14 16.78
N TYR A 90 -11.80 13.11 18.09
CA TYR A 90 -12.86 12.87 19.05
C TYR A 90 -13.92 13.99 18.99
N PHE A 91 -13.49 15.25 18.94
CA PHE A 91 -14.42 16.37 18.81
C PHE A 91 -15.15 16.36 17.45
N GLN A 92 -14.43 16.11 16.35
CA GLN A 92 -15.00 16.01 15.01
C GLN A 92 -16.07 14.91 14.93
N ALA A 93 -15.81 13.73 15.49
CA ALA A 93 -16.77 12.64 15.48
C ALA A 93 -18.09 13.04 16.17
N SER A 94 -17.99 13.80 17.26
CA SER A 94 -19.16 14.32 17.99
C SER A 94 -19.97 15.35 17.19
N LEU A 95 -19.27 16.22 16.45
CA LEU A 95 -19.91 17.16 15.53
C LEU A 95 -20.63 16.46 14.38
N ILE A 96 -20.00 15.43 13.79
CA ILE A 96 -20.60 14.60 12.74
C ILE A 96 -21.83 13.85 13.27
N GLU A 97 -21.78 13.35 14.50
CA GLU A 97 -22.94 12.72 15.14
C GLU A 97 -24.09 13.72 15.33
N THR A 98 -23.78 14.93 15.79
CA THR A 98 -24.75 16.02 15.92
C THR A 98 -25.37 16.40 14.57
N ARG A 99 -24.56 16.36 13.51
CA ARG A 99 -25.00 16.67 12.15
C ARG A 99 -25.96 15.64 11.57
N LYS A 100 -25.90 14.38 12.03
CA LYS A 100 -26.76 13.27 11.60
C LYS A 100 -28.15 13.32 12.24
N THR A 101 -28.31 14.05 13.35
CA THR A 101 -29.61 14.30 13.97
C THR A 101 -30.53 15.01 12.99
N LYS A 102 -31.79 14.57 12.89
CA LYS A 102 -32.71 15.13 11.91
C LYS A 102 -33.23 16.47 12.40
N ILE A 103 -33.47 17.39 11.46
CA ILE A 103 -34.19 18.65 11.69
C ILE A 103 -35.54 18.39 12.38
N SER A 104 -36.19 17.24 12.10
CA SER A 104 -37.46 16.85 12.73
C SER A 104 -37.39 16.62 14.23
N ASP A 105 -36.21 16.38 14.79
CA ASP A 105 -36.02 16.08 16.22
C ASP A 105 -36.13 17.37 17.08
N GLY A 106 -36.19 18.53 16.40
CA GLY A 106 -36.52 19.84 16.97
C GLY A 106 -35.34 20.56 17.61
N LYS A 107 -35.40 21.90 17.64
CA LYS A 107 -34.39 22.79 18.24
C LYS A 107 -33.90 22.37 19.63
N GLN A 108 -34.75 21.77 20.46
CA GLN A 108 -34.37 21.31 21.80
C GLN A 108 -33.32 20.20 21.78
N GLU A 109 -33.43 19.23 20.86
CA GLU A 109 -32.46 18.14 20.77
C GLU A 109 -31.13 18.66 20.20
N VAL A 110 -31.18 19.56 19.22
CA VAL A 110 -29.98 20.24 18.69
C VAL A 110 -29.26 21.01 19.80
N THR A 111 -29.98 21.77 20.61
CA THR A 111 -29.42 22.51 21.76
C THR A 111 -28.76 21.56 22.76
N ARG A 112 -29.42 20.45 23.08
CA ARG A 112 -28.88 19.42 23.99
C ARG A 112 -27.58 18.80 23.46
N LEU A 113 -27.48 18.54 22.16
CA LEU A 113 -26.26 18.01 21.54
C LEU A 113 -25.13 19.06 21.51
N ILE A 114 -25.45 20.34 21.29
CA ILE A 114 -24.48 21.44 21.42
C ILE A 114 -23.95 21.52 22.85
N ASP A 115 -24.82 21.46 23.87
CA ASP A 115 -24.42 21.45 25.28
C ASP A 115 -23.53 20.25 25.61
N HIS A 116 -23.86 19.06 25.08
CA HIS A 116 -23.01 17.87 25.22
C HIS A 116 -21.63 18.08 24.60
N ASN A 117 -21.59 18.63 23.38
CA ASN A 117 -20.36 18.93 22.66
C ASN A 117 -19.52 20.01 23.35
N ASP A 118 -20.12 20.93 24.11
CA ASP A 118 -19.38 21.96 24.85
C ASP A 118 -18.45 21.32 25.90
N GLY A 119 -18.91 20.26 26.56
CA GLY A 119 -18.09 19.48 27.47
C GLY A 119 -16.93 18.77 26.78
N ILE A 120 -17.14 18.27 25.54
CA ILE A 120 -16.09 17.65 24.72
C ILE A 120 -15.07 18.70 24.27
N PHE A 121 -15.56 19.82 23.74
CA PHE A 121 -14.73 20.93 23.29
C PHE A 121 -13.88 21.50 24.42
N GLY A 122 -14.44 21.75 25.61
CA GLY A 122 -13.69 22.30 26.74
C GLY A 122 -12.52 21.40 27.19
N ARG A 123 -12.71 20.07 27.14
CA ARG A 123 -11.62 19.10 27.39
C ARG A 123 -10.56 19.15 26.29
N ALA A 124 -10.98 19.11 25.02
CA ALA A 124 -10.08 19.19 23.88
C ALA A 124 -9.28 20.50 23.89
N GLN A 125 -9.94 21.63 24.18
CA GLN A 125 -9.32 22.95 24.24
C GLN A 125 -8.22 23.04 25.28
N THR A 126 -8.48 22.57 26.50
CA THR A 126 -7.46 22.57 27.56
C THR A 126 -6.24 21.76 27.12
N ARG A 127 -6.46 20.52 26.68
CA ARG A 127 -5.40 19.59 26.34
C ARG A 127 -4.61 19.99 25.08
N ILE A 128 -5.28 20.48 24.04
CA ILE A 128 -4.62 20.93 22.80
C ILE A 128 -3.77 22.17 23.07
N MET A 129 -4.27 23.14 23.85
CA MET A 129 -3.50 24.34 24.20
C MET A 129 -2.26 24.03 25.05
N GLU A 130 -2.37 23.12 26.02
CA GLU A 130 -1.23 22.64 26.81
C GLU A 130 -0.14 22.00 25.92
N ARG A 131 -0.55 21.19 24.94
CA ARG A 131 0.37 20.55 23.99
C ARG A 131 0.98 21.54 23.01
N LEU A 132 0.21 22.47 22.44
CA LEU A 132 0.74 23.54 21.58
C LEU A 132 1.76 24.41 22.33
N THR A 133 1.49 24.72 23.61
CA THR A 133 2.45 25.44 24.46
C THR A 133 3.74 24.64 24.68
N SER A 134 3.61 23.33 24.91
CA SER A 134 4.75 22.43 25.08
C SER A 134 5.58 22.29 23.80
N ILE A 135 4.91 22.20 22.64
CA ILE A 135 5.54 22.19 21.32
C ILE A 135 6.31 23.50 21.07
N ASN A 136 5.69 24.65 21.32
CA ASN A 136 6.35 25.95 21.12
C ASN A 136 7.61 26.09 21.98
N ARG A 137 7.55 25.66 23.25
CA ARG A 137 8.74 25.61 24.11
C ARG A 137 9.82 24.69 23.53
N LEU A 138 9.44 23.49 23.11
CA LEU A 138 10.36 22.50 22.53
C LEU A 138 11.04 23.05 21.27
N MET A 139 10.29 23.73 20.40
CA MET A 139 10.84 24.36 19.19
C MET A 139 11.77 25.54 19.49
N ASN A 140 11.45 26.37 20.48
CA ASN A 140 12.34 27.46 20.91
C ASN A 140 13.67 26.96 21.49
N GLU A 141 13.66 25.77 22.10
CA GLU A 141 14.86 25.10 22.63
C GLU A 141 15.66 24.37 21.54
N ASN A 142 15.07 24.10 20.38
CA ASN A 142 15.67 23.27 19.31
C ASN A 142 15.47 23.92 17.93
N SER A 143 16.44 24.72 17.48
CA SER A 143 16.34 25.47 16.22
C SER A 143 16.19 24.59 14.98
N GLU A 144 16.82 23.41 14.94
CA GLU A 144 16.69 22.46 13.81
C GLU A 144 15.25 21.95 13.66
N LEU A 145 14.57 21.71 14.79
CA LEU A 145 13.18 21.27 14.81
C LEU A 145 12.25 22.39 14.31
N TYR A 146 12.52 23.63 14.71
CA TYR A 146 11.77 24.78 14.24
C TYR A 146 11.96 25.01 12.72
N ASP A 147 13.19 24.88 12.21
CA ASP A 147 13.48 25.02 10.78
C ASP A 147 12.74 23.94 9.94
N THR A 148 12.63 22.73 10.47
CA THR A 148 12.00 21.60 9.76
C THR A 148 10.47 21.65 9.80
N ASP A 149 9.88 21.89 10.98
CA ASP A 149 8.44 21.68 11.23
C ASP A 149 7.68 22.94 11.68
N GLY A 150 8.37 24.07 11.85
CA GLY A 150 7.81 25.30 12.44
C GLY A 150 6.59 25.85 11.71
N ASP A 151 6.61 25.84 10.37
CA ASP A 151 5.50 26.29 9.54
C ASP A 151 4.27 25.40 9.71
N GLY A 152 4.46 24.07 9.70
CA GLY A 152 3.39 23.09 9.86
C GLY A 152 2.72 23.20 11.24
N VAL A 153 3.52 23.32 12.29
CA VAL A 153 3.01 23.52 13.66
C VAL A 153 2.28 24.85 13.82
N SER A 154 2.82 25.93 13.24
CA SER A 154 2.17 27.25 13.29
C SER A 154 0.81 27.21 12.60
N HIS A 155 0.71 26.50 11.47
CA HIS A 155 -0.55 26.32 10.76
C HIS A 155 -1.58 25.51 11.58
N ILE A 156 -1.15 24.44 12.25
CA ILE A 156 -2.00 23.67 13.18
C ILE A 156 -2.54 24.56 14.31
N GLY A 157 -1.67 25.40 14.90
CA GLY A 157 -2.07 26.37 15.93
C GLY A 157 -3.09 27.39 15.43
N PHE A 158 -2.92 27.89 14.20
CA PHE A 158 -3.87 28.79 13.56
C PHE A 158 -5.23 28.14 13.27
N LEU A 159 -5.26 26.90 12.77
CA LEU A 159 -6.50 26.14 12.58
C LEU A 159 -7.23 25.94 13.91
N TRP A 160 -6.51 25.56 14.97
CA TRP A 160 -7.12 25.41 16.30
C TRP A 160 -7.72 26.72 16.83
N TYR A 161 -7.05 27.86 16.61
CA TYR A 161 -7.60 29.18 16.95
C TYR A 161 -8.91 29.48 16.22
N GLN A 162 -8.99 29.18 14.91
CA GLN A 162 -10.22 29.35 14.13
C GLN A 162 -11.35 28.46 14.64
N ILE A 163 -11.07 27.18 14.92
CA ILE A 163 -12.03 26.24 15.50
C ILE A 163 -12.57 26.76 16.83
N SER A 164 -11.68 27.21 17.71
CA SER A 164 -12.04 27.73 19.03
C SER A 164 -12.91 28.98 18.95
N THR A 165 -12.60 29.87 18.00
CA THR A 165 -13.36 31.10 17.75
C THR A 165 -14.73 30.76 17.17
N GLY A 166 -14.80 29.87 16.18
CA GLY A 166 -16.04 29.41 15.56
C GLY A 166 -16.97 28.74 16.56
N TRP A 167 -16.46 27.87 17.42
CA TRP A 167 -17.23 27.24 18.50
C TRP A 167 -17.81 28.26 19.48
N SER A 168 -16.99 29.23 19.90
CA SER A 168 -17.42 30.30 20.80
C SER A 168 -18.53 31.18 20.19
N LEU A 169 -18.47 31.42 18.88
CA LEU A 169 -19.50 32.17 18.15
C LEU A 169 -20.80 31.39 18.02
N LEU A 170 -20.72 30.06 17.83
CA LEU A 170 -21.88 29.17 17.80
C LEU A 170 -22.66 29.27 19.13
N LYS A 171 -21.97 29.21 20.28
CA LYS A 171 -22.60 29.33 21.60
C LYS A 171 -23.23 30.69 21.89
N LYS A 172 -22.56 31.78 21.55
CA LYS A 172 -23.02 33.14 21.89
C LYS A 172 -24.33 33.54 21.17
N LYS A 173 -24.69 32.85 20.09
CA LYS A 173 -25.82 33.22 19.24
C LYS A 173 -26.95 32.18 19.22
N ASP A 174 -26.89 31.12 20.03
CA ASP A 174 -27.82 30.00 19.96
C ASP A 174 -29.32 30.40 20.13
N GLU A 175 -29.58 31.46 20.91
CA GLU A 175 -30.94 32.01 21.03
C GLU A 175 -31.46 32.63 19.72
N GLN A 176 -30.58 33.12 18.84
CA GLN A 176 -30.93 33.83 17.62
C GLN A 176 -30.69 33.04 16.32
N LEU A 177 -29.85 32.00 16.35
CA LEU A 177 -29.56 31.20 15.16
C LEU A 177 -30.73 30.26 14.83
N ASN A 178 -31.02 30.15 13.53
CA ASN A 178 -31.88 29.10 13.04
C ASN A 178 -31.10 27.78 12.88
N GLU A 179 -31.82 26.65 12.79
CA GLU A 179 -31.20 25.32 12.73
C GLU A 179 -30.27 25.16 11.51
N TYR A 180 -30.59 25.77 10.36
CA TYR A 180 -29.74 25.71 9.17
C TYR A 180 -28.39 26.42 9.39
N GLU A 181 -28.39 27.55 10.08
CA GLU A 181 -27.16 28.27 10.42
C GLU A 181 -26.29 27.47 11.38
N ILE A 182 -26.90 26.81 12.37
CA ILE A 182 -26.20 25.90 13.30
C ILE A 182 -25.51 24.79 12.52
N PHE A 183 -26.24 24.08 11.64
CA PHE A 183 -25.65 23.00 10.85
C PHE A 183 -24.58 23.49 9.89
N GLY A 184 -24.76 24.66 9.26
CA GLY A 184 -23.73 25.27 8.42
C GLY A 184 -22.43 25.53 9.19
N ARG A 185 -22.53 26.03 10.44
CA ARG A 185 -21.36 26.22 11.31
C ARG A 185 -20.71 24.90 11.75
N ILE A 186 -21.52 23.88 12.03
CA ILE A 186 -21.01 22.54 12.34
C ILE A 186 -20.22 21.98 11.14
N ASP A 187 -20.72 22.16 9.92
CA ASP A 187 -20.06 21.72 8.69
C ASP A 187 -18.71 22.47 8.51
N GLU A 188 -18.68 23.80 8.72
CA GLU A 188 -17.45 24.61 8.71
C GLU A 188 -16.41 24.13 9.74
N LEU A 189 -16.84 23.91 10.99
CA LEU A 189 -15.95 23.42 12.06
C LEU A 189 -15.43 22.01 11.78
N THR A 190 -16.27 21.14 11.23
CA THR A 190 -15.89 19.77 10.84
C THR A 190 -14.82 19.79 9.76
N GLN A 191 -14.92 20.71 8.79
CA GLN A 191 -13.89 20.91 7.77
C GLN A 191 -12.57 21.41 8.37
N LEU A 192 -12.61 22.42 9.24
CA LEU A 192 -11.40 22.93 9.91
C LEU A 192 -10.70 21.85 10.74
N LEU A 193 -11.48 20.99 11.43
CA LEU A 193 -10.95 19.84 12.15
C LEU A 193 -10.30 18.82 11.21
N SER A 194 -10.91 18.53 10.06
CA SER A 194 -10.31 17.67 9.03
C SER A 194 -8.96 18.22 8.55
N GLU A 195 -8.87 19.53 8.32
CA GLU A 195 -7.62 20.18 7.90
C GLU A 195 -6.55 20.09 9.01
N LEU A 196 -6.93 20.32 10.28
CA LEU A 196 -6.01 20.20 11.41
C LEU A 196 -5.48 18.77 11.56
N ILE A 197 -6.35 17.77 11.44
CA ILE A 197 -5.99 16.35 11.46
C ILE A 197 -5.01 16.04 10.33
N TYR A 198 -5.34 16.44 9.10
CA TYR A 198 -4.48 16.25 7.93
C TYR A 198 -3.09 16.85 8.12
N HIS A 199 -2.98 18.09 8.60
CA HIS A 199 -1.68 18.72 8.83
C HIS A 199 -0.89 18.08 9.96
N SER A 200 -1.56 17.58 11.00
CA SER A 200 -0.92 16.78 12.05
C SER A 200 -0.38 15.46 11.49
N ASP A 201 -1.14 14.82 10.60
CA ASP A 201 -0.77 13.58 9.93
C ASP A 201 0.39 13.77 8.94
N LEU A 202 0.44 14.87 8.20
CA LEU A 202 1.56 15.16 7.29
C LEU A 202 2.92 15.17 7.99
N ILE A 203 2.98 15.64 9.23
CA ILE A 203 4.21 15.67 10.04
C ILE A 203 4.46 14.29 10.66
N THR A 204 3.43 13.66 11.22
CA THR A 204 3.61 12.47 12.08
C THR A 204 3.64 11.15 11.34
N ILE A 205 2.90 11.00 10.24
CA ILE A 205 2.76 9.74 9.52
C ILE A 205 4.05 9.29 8.83
N PRO A 206 4.85 10.13 8.15
CA PRO A 206 6.08 9.66 7.50
C PRO A 206 7.03 8.92 8.45
N ASN A 207 7.20 9.44 9.68
CA ASN A 207 8.01 8.77 10.70
C ASN A 207 7.40 7.41 11.10
N ARG A 208 6.08 7.34 11.32
CA ARG A 208 5.40 6.06 11.60
C ARG A 208 5.50 5.08 10.44
N VAL A 209 5.37 5.53 9.20
CA VAL A 209 5.58 4.69 8.00
C VAL A 209 6.97 4.08 8.07
N ASN A 210 8.01 4.86 8.40
CA ASN A 210 9.36 4.32 8.57
C ASN A 210 9.46 3.30 9.70
N GLN A 211 8.74 3.49 10.81
CA GLN A 211 8.68 2.50 11.89
C GLN A 211 8.05 1.18 11.41
N HIS A 212 6.94 1.23 10.66
CA HIS A 212 6.33 0.04 10.07
C HIS A 212 7.22 -0.59 9.00
N LEU A 213 7.84 0.21 8.13
CA LEU A 213 8.76 -0.29 7.12
C LEU A 213 10.00 -0.95 7.74
N ARG A 214 10.46 -0.54 8.93
CA ARG A 214 11.56 -1.26 9.62
C ARG A 214 11.23 -2.72 9.91
N THR A 215 9.98 -3.05 10.21
CA THR A 215 9.57 -4.40 10.61
C THR A 215 9.30 -5.34 9.43
N VAL A 216 9.00 -4.81 8.23
CA VAL A 216 8.75 -5.63 7.03
C VAL A 216 10.04 -5.93 6.25
N ARG A 217 10.03 -6.93 5.37
CA ARG A 217 11.19 -7.27 4.53
C ARG A 217 11.28 -6.30 3.33
N PRO A 218 12.48 -6.01 2.80
CA PRO A 218 12.62 -5.23 1.57
C PRO A 218 11.75 -5.82 0.45
N GLY A 219 11.10 -4.95 -0.32
CA GLY A 219 10.14 -5.34 -1.36
C GLY A 219 8.75 -5.76 -0.87
N SER A 220 8.53 -5.90 0.45
CA SER A 220 7.18 -6.16 0.98
C SER A 220 6.32 -4.90 0.88
N PRO A 221 5.06 -5.02 0.43
CA PRO A 221 4.12 -3.90 0.44
C PRO A 221 3.61 -3.65 1.87
N LEU A 222 3.52 -2.37 2.23
CA LEU A 222 2.74 -1.88 3.36
C LEU A 222 1.43 -1.32 2.79
N ASP A 223 0.30 -1.91 3.17
CA ASP A 223 -1.02 -1.31 2.89
C ASP A 223 -1.21 -0.11 3.80
N PHE A 224 -1.12 1.08 3.22
CA PHE A 224 -1.17 2.34 3.97
C PHE A 224 -2.55 2.53 4.61
N ARG A 225 -3.63 2.19 3.92
CA ARG A 225 -4.98 2.43 4.44
C ARG A 225 -5.27 1.53 5.62
N GLU A 226 -4.91 0.25 5.52
CA GLU A 226 -5.13 -0.69 6.62
C GLU A 226 -4.22 -0.39 7.82
N ALA A 227 -2.95 -0.03 7.59
CA ALA A 227 -2.00 0.23 8.65
C ALA A 227 -2.28 1.52 9.45
N PHE A 228 -2.93 2.51 8.83
CA PHE A 228 -3.20 3.83 9.41
C PHE A 228 -4.70 4.13 9.58
N LYS A 229 -5.57 3.13 9.46
CA LYS A 229 -7.04 3.32 9.52
C LYS A 229 -7.53 3.96 10.81
N ASP A 230 -6.82 3.74 11.91
CA ASP A 230 -7.11 4.29 13.24
C ASP A 230 -6.65 5.75 13.39
N GLU A 231 -5.76 6.21 12.51
CA GLU A 231 -5.25 7.58 12.47
C GLU A 231 -6.02 8.48 11.52
N MET A 232 -6.89 7.92 10.67
CA MET A 232 -7.66 8.66 9.67
C MET A 232 -9.04 9.10 10.21
N PRO A 233 -9.71 10.09 9.58
CA PRO A 233 -11.10 10.42 9.88
C PRO A 233 -12.02 9.21 9.85
N LYS A 234 -13.11 9.18 10.62
CA LYS A 234 -14.00 8.00 10.71
C LYS A 234 -14.97 7.83 9.54
N ASP A 235 -15.11 8.83 8.68
CA ASP A 235 -15.99 8.75 7.51
C ASP A 235 -15.26 8.07 6.35
N GLU A 236 -15.88 7.05 5.73
CA GLU A 236 -15.23 6.27 4.66
C GLU A 236 -14.74 7.15 3.49
N SER A 237 -15.48 8.21 3.16
CA SER A 237 -15.09 9.22 2.18
C SER A 237 -13.84 9.99 2.59
N GLY A 238 -13.77 10.44 3.83
CA GLY A 238 -12.64 11.20 4.38
C GLY A 238 -11.39 10.34 4.54
N VAL A 239 -11.53 9.06 4.93
CA VAL A 239 -10.40 8.10 4.94
C VAL A 239 -9.75 8.02 3.56
N LEU A 240 -10.56 7.84 2.51
CA LEU A 240 -10.05 7.68 1.15
C LEU A 240 -9.35 8.95 0.66
N GLN A 241 -9.96 10.12 0.87
CA GLN A 241 -9.39 11.39 0.44
C GLN A 241 -8.14 11.78 1.24
N CYS A 242 -8.17 11.62 2.56
CA CYS A 242 -7.04 11.95 3.42
C CYS A 242 -5.84 11.05 3.12
N SER A 243 -6.06 9.73 3.05
CA SER A 243 -5.00 8.78 2.72
C SER A 243 -4.37 9.06 1.36
N LEU A 244 -5.17 9.39 0.34
CA LEU A 244 -4.66 9.74 -0.99
C LEU A 244 -3.84 11.03 -0.97
N LYS A 245 -4.28 12.08 -0.27
CA LYS A 245 -3.51 13.33 -0.12
C LYS A 245 -2.18 13.10 0.60
N ILE A 246 -2.17 12.31 1.67
CA ILE A 246 -0.95 12.00 2.43
C ILE A 246 0.00 11.16 1.56
N LEU A 247 -0.49 10.16 0.84
CA LEU A 247 0.32 9.37 -0.08
C LEU A 247 0.89 10.22 -1.21
N GLN A 248 0.13 11.15 -1.78
CA GLN A 248 0.61 12.12 -2.77
C GLN A 248 1.72 13.01 -2.19
N TYR A 249 1.55 13.48 -0.95
CA TYR A 249 2.58 14.25 -0.27
C TYR A 249 3.86 13.44 -0.09
N ILE A 250 3.77 12.21 0.42
CA ILE A 250 4.94 11.33 0.61
C ILE A 250 5.60 11.02 -0.74
N HIS A 251 4.81 10.77 -1.79
CA HIS A 251 5.31 10.54 -3.14
C HIS A 251 6.09 11.75 -3.69
N ALA A 252 5.61 12.97 -3.43
CA ALA A 252 6.30 14.20 -3.79
C ALA A 252 7.58 14.46 -2.96
N HIS A 253 7.74 13.78 -1.83
CA HIS A 253 8.88 13.93 -0.90
C HIS A 253 9.54 12.56 -0.64
N PRO A 254 10.21 11.94 -1.62
CA PRO A 254 10.74 10.58 -1.51
C PRO A 254 11.79 10.38 -0.42
N GLY A 255 12.36 11.46 0.15
CA GLY A 255 13.25 11.39 1.31
C GLY A 255 12.53 11.23 2.66
N SER A 256 11.21 11.44 2.71
CA SER A 256 10.41 11.36 3.94
C SER A 256 10.20 9.92 4.42
N VAL A 257 10.22 8.94 3.50
CA VAL A 257 10.01 7.53 3.81
C VAL A 257 11.05 6.61 3.16
N TRP A 258 11.33 5.48 3.79
CA TRP A 258 12.24 4.45 3.28
C TRP A 258 11.52 3.47 2.34
N GLY A 259 10.80 4.01 1.37
CA GLY A 259 9.99 3.21 0.46
C GLY A 259 9.58 3.93 -0.81
N VAL A 260 9.10 3.15 -1.79
CA VAL A 260 8.49 3.67 -3.02
C VAL A 260 6.98 3.66 -2.84
N VAL A 261 6.35 4.81 -3.05
CA VAL A 261 4.91 5.00 -2.88
C VAL A 261 4.17 4.73 -4.18
N ASP A 262 3.21 3.82 -4.13
CA ASP A 262 2.19 3.58 -5.14
C ASP A 262 0.88 4.22 -4.66
N THR A 263 0.63 5.44 -5.14
CA THR A 263 -0.53 6.25 -4.74
C THR A 263 -1.85 5.68 -5.26
N GLU A 264 -1.83 4.94 -6.37
CA GLU A 264 -3.04 4.39 -6.98
C GLU A 264 -3.60 3.24 -6.15
N ASN A 265 -2.72 2.33 -5.74
CA ASN A 265 -3.08 1.16 -4.95
C ASN A 265 -3.04 1.41 -3.44
N GLY A 266 -2.51 2.55 -2.99
CA GLY A 266 -2.36 2.85 -1.57
C GLY A 266 -1.29 2.01 -0.88
N LEU A 267 -0.25 1.62 -1.62
CA LEU A 267 0.82 0.75 -1.14
C LEU A 267 2.14 1.51 -1.01
N ILE A 268 2.93 1.14 -0.01
CA ILE A 268 4.31 1.62 0.13
C ILE A 268 5.25 0.41 0.15
N PHE A 269 6.12 0.29 -0.84
CA PHE A 269 7.07 -0.82 -0.94
C PHE A 269 8.35 -0.47 -0.20
N LYS A 270 8.76 -1.30 0.76
CA LYS A 270 10.00 -1.07 1.52
C LYS A 270 11.22 -1.08 0.60
N VAL A 271 12.05 -0.04 0.74
CA VAL A 271 13.39 0.04 0.17
C VAL A 271 14.40 0.09 1.31
N ASP A 272 15.52 -0.64 1.18
CA ASP A 272 16.58 -0.52 2.16
C ASP A 272 17.20 0.90 2.11
N PRO A 273 17.32 1.62 3.24
CA PRO A 273 17.91 2.96 3.26
C PRO A 273 19.39 2.96 2.86
N SER A 274 20.09 1.81 2.96
CA SER A 274 21.49 1.69 2.56
C SER A 274 21.63 1.58 1.04
N ARG A 275 22.21 2.63 0.43
CA ARG A 275 22.57 2.64 -1.00
C ARG A 275 23.40 1.43 -1.40
N TRP A 276 24.29 0.98 -0.51
CA TRP A 276 25.12 -0.21 -0.73
C TRP A 276 24.30 -1.49 -0.81
N ARG A 277 23.31 -1.69 0.09
CA ARG A 277 22.45 -2.87 0.02
C ARG A 277 21.66 -2.91 -1.29
N ARG A 278 21.16 -1.76 -1.75
CA ARG A 278 20.48 -1.62 -3.05
C ARG A 278 21.38 -1.99 -4.21
N LEU A 279 22.64 -1.53 -4.21
CA LEU A 279 23.63 -1.90 -5.22
C LEU A 279 24.00 -3.39 -5.15
N CYS A 280 24.12 -3.97 -3.95
CA CYS A 280 24.38 -5.39 -3.77
C CYS A 280 23.28 -6.26 -4.40
N SER A 281 22.01 -5.83 -4.38
CA SER A 281 20.93 -6.55 -5.07
C SER A 281 21.19 -6.69 -6.57
N TYR A 282 21.70 -5.63 -7.21
CA TYR A 282 22.10 -5.69 -8.62
C TYR A 282 23.27 -6.67 -8.84
N ILE A 283 24.30 -6.60 -7.99
CA ILE A 283 25.45 -7.51 -8.06
C ILE A 283 25.00 -8.97 -7.90
N VAL A 284 24.11 -9.25 -6.96
CA VAL A 284 23.56 -10.60 -6.73
C VAL A 284 22.78 -11.11 -7.94
N ILE A 285 21.97 -10.26 -8.58
CA ILE A 285 21.24 -10.60 -9.81
C ILE A 285 22.21 -10.94 -10.94
N VAL A 286 23.23 -10.11 -11.18
CA VAL A 286 24.25 -10.36 -12.21
C VAL A 286 25.04 -11.63 -11.89
N ALA A 287 25.44 -11.82 -10.64
CA ALA A 287 26.15 -13.01 -10.20
C ALA A 287 25.30 -14.29 -10.36
N ALA A 288 24.00 -14.22 -10.09
CA ALA A 288 23.08 -15.34 -10.29
C ALA A 288 22.95 -15.71 -11.78
N LEU A 289 22.88 -14.72 -12.68
CA LEU A 289 22.86 -14.96 -14.13
C LEU A 289 24.16 -15.60 -14.63
N VAL A 290 25.31 -15.03 -14.26
CA VAL A 290 26.63 -15.54 -14.67
C VAL A 290 26.87 -16.94 -14.08
N GLY A 291 26.62 -17.10 -12.78
CA GLY A 291 26.78 -18.35 -12.07
C GLY A 291 25.85 -19.45 -12.59
N GLY A 292 24.59 -19.12 -12.87
CA GLY A 292 23.65 -20.07 -13.48
C GLY A 292 24.04 -20.48 -14.89
N THR A 293 24.49 -19.54 -15.74
CA THR A 293 24.97 -19.87 -17.09
C THR A 293 26.20 -20.77 -17.04
N TYR A 294 27.17 -20.44 -16.18
CA TYR A 294 28.33 -21.29 -15.95
C TYR A 294 27.91 -22.68 -15.44
N GLY A 295 26.98 -22.74 -14.48
CA GLY A 295 26.43 -23.95 -13.91
C GLY A 295 25.72 -24.82 -14.94
N ILE A 296 24.98 -24.26 -15.90
CA ILE A 296 24.39 -25.01 -17.01
C ILE A 296 25.47 -25.55 -17.95
N CYS A 297 26.39 -24.69 -18.39
CA CYS A 297 27.42 -25.08 -19.36
C CYS A 297 28.31 -26.22 -18.85
N LYS A 298 28.63 -26.25 -17.55
CA LYS A 298 29.45 -27.31 -16.95
C LYS A 298 28.64 -28.43 -16.31
N GLY A 299 27.47 -28.11 -15.76
CA GLY A 299 26.61 -29.06 -15.08
C GLY A 299 25.90 -29.99 -16.03
N VAL A 300 25.37 -29.50 -17.16
CA VAL A 300 24.62 -30.35 -18.12
C VAL A 300 25.50 -31.48 -18.69
N PRO A 301 26.70 -31.24 -19.24
CA PRO A 301 27.55 -32.33 -19.72
C PRO A 301 27.95 -33.29 -18.60
N PHE A 302 28.26 -32.76 -17.41
CA PHE A 302 28.62 -33.57 -16.24
C PHE A 302 27.46 -34.49 -15.82
N LEU A 303 26.26 -33.95 -15.61
CA LEU A 303 25.05 -34.70 -15.27
C LEU A 303 24.68 -35.69 -16.38
N GLY A 304 24.83 -35.30 -17.64
CA GLY A 304 24.61 -36.18 -18.78
C GLY A 304 25.51 -37.41 -18.75
N SER A 305 26.81 -37.20 -18.51
CA SER A 305 27.77 -38.30 -18.37
C SER A 305 27.51 -39.17 -17.13
N TYR A 306 27.09 -38.56 -16.02
CA TYR A 306 26.85 -39.26 -14.75
C TYR A 306 25.57 -40.10 -14.76
N LEU A 307 24.52 -39.63 -15.46
CA LEU A 307 23.22 -40.29 -15.56
C LEU A 307 23.05 -41.09 -16.87
N GLU A 308 24.10 -41.19 -17.69
CA GLU A 308 24.08 -41.84 -19.01
C GLU A 308 22.99 -41.29 -19.95
N LEU A 309 22.73 -39.98 -19.88
CA LEU A 309 21.80 -39.30 -20.77
C LEU A 309 22.54 -38.95 -22.08
N GLU A 310 22.45 -39.84 -23.05
CA GLU A 310 23.17 -39.78 -24.34
C GLU A 310 23.12 -38.36 -24.96
N ASN A 311 21.91 -37.80 -25.07
CA ASN A 311 21.67 -36.48 -25.67
C ASN A 311 22.33 -35.30 -24.92
N TRP A 312 22.53 -35.38 -23.61
CA TRP A 312 23.04 -34.24 -22.83
C TRP A 312 24.55 -34.05 -22.97
N SER A 313 25.27 -35.14 -23.20
CA SER A 313 26.73 -35.12 -23.34
C SER A 313 27.21 -34.58 -24.70
N GLU A 314 26.33 -34.57 -25.70
CA GLU A 314 26.64 -34.14 -27.07
C GLU A 314 26.62 -32.61 -27.26
N PHE A 315 25.97 -31.86 -26.36
CA PHE A 315 25.92 -30.41 -26.48
C PHE A 315 27.28 -29.77 -26.22
N SER A 316 27.76 -28.97 -27.17
CA SER A 316 28.98 -28.21 -26.96
C SER A 316 28.75 -27.05 -25.98
N ASP A 317 29.82 -26.62 -25.29
CA ASP A 317 29.80 -25.42 -24.44
C ASP A 317 29.21 -24.19 -25.17
N LYS A 318 29.44 -24.09 -26.50
CA LYS A 318 28.94 -22.99 -27.33
C LYS A 318 27.43 -23.08 -27.54
N ASP A 319 26.89 -24.27 -27.72
CA ASP A 319 25.45 -24.47 -27.93
C ASP A 319 24.69 -24.15 -26.64
N LEU A 320 25.19 -24.65 -25.49
CA LEU A 320 24.61 -24.37 -24.18
C LEU A 320 24.69 -22.87 -23.83
N LEU A 321 25.84 -22.23 -24.09
CA LEU A 321 25.98 -20.79 -23.89
C LEU A 321 25.00 -20.01 -24.77
N THR A 322 24.84 -20.42 -26.04
CA THR A 322 23.88 -19.80 -26.96
C THR A 322 22.46 -19.93 -26.44
N ALA A 323 22.03 -21.13 -26.00
CA ALA A 323 20.74 -21.31 -25.36
C ALA A 323 20.56 -20.39 -24.15
N CYS A 324 21.51 -20.39 -23.22
CA CYS A 324 21.44 -19.54 -22.03
C CYS A 324 21.30 -18.05 -22.40
N LEU A 325 22.12 -17.53 -23.32
CA LEU A 325 22.07 -16.13 -23.72
C LEU A 325 20.71 -15.76 -24.32
N PHE A 326 20.18 -16.58 -25.25
CA PHE A 326 18.89 -16.28 -25.89
C PHE A 326 17.71 -16.42 -24.93
N VAL A 327 17.72 -17.39 -24.02
CA VAL A 327 16.71 -17.49 -22.94
C VAL A 327 16.80 -16.24 -22.04
N ILE A 328 18.00 -15.82 -21.63
CA ILE A 328 18.20 -14.60 -20.84
C ILE A 328 17.66 -13.37 -21.58
N PHE A 329 17.97 -13.21 -22.87
CA PHE A 329 17.43 -12.11 -23.68
C PHE A 329 15.91 -12.13 -23.77
N GLY A 330 15.30 -13.32 -23.93
CA GLY A 330 13.85 -13.50 -23.91
C GLY A 330 13.24 -13.02 -22.58
N GLY A 331 13.84 -13.40 -21.46
CA GLY A 331 13.42 -12.97 -20.12
C GLY A 331 13.59 -11.46 -19.89
N ILE A 332 14.72 -10.88 -20.31
CA ILE A 332 14.94 -9.42 -20.24
C ILE A 332 13.91 -8.66 -21.06
N ALA A 333 13.58 -9.14 -22.27
CA ALA A 333 12.56 -8.52 -23.12
C ALA A 333 11.18 -8.52 -22.44
N HIS A 334 10.83 -9.60 -21.74
CA HIS A 334 9.60 -9.68 -20.96
C HIS A 334 9.56 -8.63 -19.84
N ILE A 335 10.60 -8.59 -19.01
CA ILE A 335 10.75 -7.62 -17.92
C ILE A 335 10.69 -6.18 -18.46
N GLY A 336 11.34 -5.91 -19.59
CA GLY A 336 11.34 -4.61 -20.24
C GLY A 336 9.96 -4.16 -20.69
N ILE A 337 9.13 -5.08 -21.21
CA ILE A 337 7.74 -4.79 -21.58
C ILE A 337 6.92 -4.46 -20.34
N ASP A 338 7.08 -5.20 -19.26
CA ASP A 338 6.30 -4.96 -18.04
C ASP A 338 6.71 -3.67 -17.32
N ALA A 339 8.01 -3.38 -17.28
CA ALA A 339 8.50 -2.08 -16.83
C ALA A 339 7.91 -0.94 -17.67
N LEU A 340 7.87 -1.09 -19.00
CA LEU A 340 7.27 -0.09 -19.90
C LEU A 340 5.76 0.06 -19.68
N LYS A 341 5.02 -1.04 -19.45
CA LYS A 341 3.61 -0.99 -19.08
C LYS A 341 3.41 -0.24 -17.77
N GLN A 342 4.23 -0.51 -16.76
CA GLN A 342 4.17 0.15 -15.46
C GLN A 342 4.43 1.65 -15.58
N ILE A 343 5.46 2.05 -16.34
CA ILE A 343 5.74 3.47 -16.62
C ILE A 343 4.55 4.13 -17.33
N ARG A 344 3.91 3.43 -18.28
CA ARG A 344 2.75 3.96 -18.99
C ARG A 344 1.53 4.16 -18.09
N THR A 345 1.35 3.30 -17.09
CA THR A 345 0.26 3.45 -16.11
C THR A 345 0.53 4.56 -15.10
N SER A 346 1.78 4.79 -14.70
CA SER A 346 2.14 5.74 -13.63
C SER A 346 2.07 7.24 -13.99
N GLY A 347 1.64 7.62 -15.19
CA GLY A 347 1.46 9.03 -15.58
C GLY A 347 2.77 9.81 -15.85
N GLU A 348 2.63 11.07 -16.28
CA GLU A 348 3.65 11.96 -16.88
C GLU A 348 4.84 12.36 -15.97
N HIS A 349 5.04 11.70 -14.83
CA HIS A 349 6.14 12.05 -13.94
C HIS A 349 7.49 11.59 -14.51
N THR A 350 8.38 12.56 -14.69
CA THR A 350 9.74 12.39 -15.17
C THR A 350 10.54 11.58 -14.14
N PHE A 351 10.47 10.26 -14.27
CA PHE A 351 11.33 9.31 -13.57
C PHE A 351 12.77 9.84 -13.58
N LYS A 352 13.40 9.93 -12.40
CA LYS A 352 14.86 10.04 -12.34
C LYS A 352 15.39 8.66 -12.66
N VAL A 353 15.40 8.36 -13.96
CA VAL A 353 15.43 7.02 -14.56
C VAL A 353 16.39 6.05 -13.86
N LEU A 354 17.55 6.51 -13.41
CA LEU A 354 18.55 5.65 -12.79
C LEU A 354 18.30 5.31 -11.31
N GLU A 355 17.93 6.30 -10.48
CA GLU A 355 17.72 6.05 -9.04
C GLU A 355 16.46 5.21 -8.79
N ASP A 356 15.43 5.47 -9.59
CA ASP A 356 14.18 4.73 -9.56
C ASP A 356 14.38 3.29 -10.03
N LEU A 357 15.21 3.07 -11.06
CA LEU A 357 15.54 1.73 -11.55
C LEU A 357 16.28 0.90 -10.49
N ILE A 358 17.28 1.47 -9.80
CA ILE A 358 18.00 0.74 -8.75
C ILE A 358 17.05 0.36 -7.60
N SER A 359 16.17 1.29 -7.21
CA SER A 359 15.18 1.03 -6.15
C SER A 359 14.15 -0.01 -6.59
N TRP A 360 13.70 0.03 -7.84
CA TRP A 360 12.79 -0.95 -8.42
C TRP A 360 13.41 -2.35 -8.45
N ILE A 361 14.66 -2.47 -8.91
CA ILE A 361 15.40 -3.75 -8.91
C ILE A 361 15.53 -4.29 -7.48
N HIS A 362 15.84 -3.42 -6.52
CA HIS A 362 15.97 -3.82 -5.13
C HIS A 362 14.63 -4.31 -4.54
N ILE A 363 13.53 -3.61 -4.80
CA ILE A 363 12.17 -4.04 -4.42
C ILE A 363 11.83 -5.40 -5.02
N LYS A 364 12.24 -5.63 -6.27
CA LYS A 364 11.96 -6.85 -7.04
C LYS A 364 13.05 -7.92 -6.92
N GLU A 365 14.03 -7.78 -6.02
CA GLU A 365 15.17 -8.70 -5.89
C GLU A 365 14.71 -10.16 -5.75
N GLY A 366 13.79 -10.44 -4.83
CA GLY A 366 13.26 -11.80 -4.61
C GLY A 366 12.56 -12.37 -5.85
N PRO A 367 11.52 -11.72 -6.38
CA PRO A 367 10.87 -12.14 -7.62
C PRO A 367 11.83 -12.33 -8.81
N ILE A 368 12.79 -11.42 -9.01
CA ILE A 368 13.79 -11.52 -10.08
C ILE A 368 14.68 -12.75 -9.88
N LEU A 369 15.14 -13.05 -8.67
CA LEU A 369 15.96 -14.23 -8.41
C LEU A 369 15.19 -15.54 -8.62
N VAL A 370 13.92 -15.59 -8.24
CA VAL A 370 13.03 -16.73 -8.56
C VAL A 370 12.82 -16.86 -10.07
N GLY A 371 12.65 -15.74 -10.76
CA GLY A 371 12.58 -15.68 -12.22
C GLY A 371 13.84 -16.23 -12.87
N ILE A 372 15.03 -15.81 -12.42
CA ILE A 372 16.33 -16.32 -12.89
C ILE A 372 16.47 -17.83 -12.64
N PHE A 373 16.11 -18.30 -11.45
CA PHE A 373 16.15 -19.73 -11.16
C PHE A 373 15.25 -20.53 -12.12
N THR A 374 14.03 -20.07 -12.32
CA THR A 374 13.09 -20.72 -13.24
C THR A 374 13.53 -20.60 -14.69
N LEU A 375 14.19 -19.51 -15.05
CA LEU A 375 14.81 -19.32 -16.36
C LEU A 375 15.79 -20.44 -16.67
N PHE A 376 16.70 -20.74 -15.73
CA PHE A 376 17.65 -21.85 -15.88
C PHE A 376 16.99 -23.23 -15.84
N LEU A 377 15.93 -23.40 -15.05
CA LEU A 377 15.11 -24.62 -15.11
C LEU A 377 14.48 -24.81 -16.50
N GLY A 378 14.01 -23.73 -17.11
CA GLY A 378 13.51 -23.74 -18.48
C GLY A 378 14.58 -24.11 -19.50
N VAL A 379 15.83 -23.66 -19.33
CA VAL A 379 16.97 -24.12 -20.14
C VAL A 379 17.17 -25.62 -20.01
N LEU A 380 17.17 -26.17 -18.78
CA LEU A 380 17.33 -27.60 -18.55
C LEU A 380 16.23 -28.41 -19.24
N ILE A 381 14.97 -27.99 -19.10
CA ILE A 381 13.83 -28.64 -19.77
C ILE A 381 14.00 -28.53 -21.29
N PHE A 382 14.38 -27.36 -21.81
CA PHE A 382 14.60 -27.15 -23.24
C PHE A 382 15.68 -28.10 -23.79
N VAL A 383 16.84 -28.17 -23.15
CA VAL A 383 17.94 -29.09 -23.52
C VAL A 383 17.51 -30.55 -23.43
N SER A 384 16.60 -30.89 -22.50
CA SER A 384 16.06 -32.26 -22.38
C SER A 384 15.12 -32.65 -23.51
N LEU A 385 14.38 -31.68 -24.07
CA LEU A 385 13.32 -31.94 -25.04
C LEU A 385 13.79 -31.84 -26.49
N PHE A 386 14.91 -31.17 -26.76
CA PHE A 386 15.37 -30.88 -28.12
C PHE A 386 16.79 -31.38 -28.33
N GLU A 387 17.01 -32.16 -29.39
CA GLU A 387 18.34 -32.65 -29.79
C GLU A 387 19.25 -31.54 -30.34
N LYS A 388 18.67 -30.43 -30.82
CA LYS A 388 19.42 -29.29 -31.37
C LYS A 388 18.90 -27.99 -30.78
N ILE A 389 19.85 -27.14 -30.41
CA ILE A 389 19.55 -25.83 -29.83
C ILE A 389 19.22 -24.86 -30.96
N ASP A 390 17.93 -24.56 -31.13
CA ASP A 390 17.46 -23.43 -31.95
C ASP A 390 17.38 -22.16 -31.08
N TRP A 391 18.15 -21.14 -31.45
CA TRP A 391 18.19 -19.86 -30.74
C TRP A 391 16.82 -19.17 -30.68
N LYS A 392 15.96 -19.36 -31.70
CA LYS A 392 14.60 -18.79 -31.71
C LYS A 392 13.75 -19.45 -30.64
N ALA A 393 13.75 -20.78 -30.61
CA ALA A 393 13.03 -21.54 -29.60
C ALA A 393 13.52 -21.19 -28.19
N ALA A 394 14.85 -21.10 -27.99
CA ALA A 394 15.45 -20.65 -26.74
C ALA A 394 14.96 -19.25 -26.32
N PHE A 395 14.94 -18.28 -27.23
CA PHE A 395 14.39 -16.94 -26.96
C PHE A 395 12.92 -17.00 -26.51
N PHE A 396 12.07 -17.77 -27.19
CA PHE A 396 10.66 -17.91 -26.83
C PHE A 396 10.46 -18.65 -25.51
N VAL A 397 11.31 -19.62 -25.18
CA VAL A 397 11.32 -20.25 -23.85
C VAL A 397 11.58 -19.17 -22.79
N GLY A 398 12.63 -18.36 -22.95
CA GLY A 398 12.90 -17.25 -22.03
C GLY A 398 11.75 -16.25 -21.90
N TYR A 399 11.17 -15.84 -23.03
CA TYR A 399 10.07 -14.88 -23.09
C TYR A 399 8.77 -15.39 -22.44
N SER A 400 8.52 -16.71 -22.49
CA SER A 400 7.27 -17.33 -22.02
C SER A 400 7.32 -17.79 -20.56
N ILE A 401 8.51 -17.98 -20.00
CA ILE A 401 8.70 -18.50 -18.64
C ILE A 401 7.97 -17.65 -17.59
N ASP A 402 8.01 -16.32 -17.71
CA ASP A 402 7.39 -15.45 -16.72
C ASP A 402 5.85 -15.59 -16.72
N SER A 403 5.23 -15.70 -17.90
CA SER A 403 3.79 -15.95 -18.00
C SER A 403 3.37 -17.31 -17.41
N VAL A 404 4.22 -18.33 -17.50
CA VAL A 404 3.96 -19.64 -16.88
C VAL A 404 4.07 -19.55 -15.36
N ILE A 405 5.08 -18.84 -14.86
CA ILE A 405 5.31 -18.62 -13.43
C ILE A 405 4.19 -17.79 -12.82
N ASP A 406 3.82 -16.67 -13.44
CA ASP A 406 2.75 -15.81 -12.96
C ASP A 406 1.42 -16.56 -12.90
N LEU A 407 1.11 -17.36 -13.93
CA LEU A 407 -0.07 -18.22 -13.91
C LEU A 407 -0.01 -19.21 -12.75
N TYR A 408 1.17 -19.78 -12.47
CA TYR A 408 1.37 -20.70 -11.35
C TYR A 408 1.21 -20.00 -10.00
N PHE A 409 1.83 -18.84 -9.79
CA PHE A 409 1.71 -18.07 -8.55
C PHE A 409 0.29 -17.55 -8.33
N GLN A 410 -0.40 -17.06 -9.36
CA GLN A 410 -1.81 -16.68 -9.27
C GLN A 410 -2.68 -17.86 -8.84
N ARG A 411 -2.45 -19.05 -9.42
CA ARG A 411 -3.17 -20.27 -9.04
C ARG A 411 -2.84 -20.72 -7.61
N PHE A 412 -1.58 -20.65 -7.22
CA PHE A 412 -1.13 -21.03 -5.89
C PHE A 412 -1.71 -20.10 -4.82
N THR A 413 -1.56 -18.79 -4.98
CA THR A 413 -2.12 -17.78 -4.07
C THR A 413 -3.64 -17.89 -3.96
N THR A 414 -4.35 -18.07 -5.07
CA THR A 414 -5.81 -18.30 -5.07
C THR A 414 -6.19 -19.59 -4.35
N SER A 415 -5.38 -20.64 -4.45
CA SER A 415 -5.62 -21.91 -3.76
C SER A 415 -5.35 -21.80 -2.26
N SER A 416 -4.26 -21.12 -1.88
CA SER A 416 -3.91 -20.84 -0.48
C SER A 416 -4.95 -19.95 0.20
N SER A 417 -5.42 -18.88 -0.46
CA SER A 417 -6.44 -17.98 0.10
C SER A 417 -7.76 -18.69 0.35
N LYS A 418 -8.21 -19.52 -0.60
CA LYS A 418 -9.40 -20.38 -0.43
C LYS A 418 -9.25 -21.33 0.76
N TYR A 419 -8.05 -21.87 0.99
CA TYR A 419 -7.78 -22.75 2.12
C TYR A 419 -7.82 -22.01 3.45
N THR A 420 -7.20 -20.83 3.55
CA THR A 420 -7.28 -19.98 4.74
C THR A 420 -8.70 -19.49 5.01
N ASP A 421 -9.46 -19.14 3.98
CA ASP A 421 -10.86 -18.72 4.12
C ASP A 421 -11.74 -19.89 4.59
N ALA A 422 -11.51 -21.09 4.05
CA ALA A 422 -12.21 -22.29 4.50
C ALA A 422 -11.87 -22.62 5.97
N LEU A 423 -10.62 -22.47 6.38
CA LEU A 423 -10.19 -22.63 7.77
C LEU A 423 -10.85 -21.58 8.68
N LEU A 424 -10.78 -20.30 8.34
CA LEU A 424 -11.42 -19.23 9.10
C LEU A 424 -12.93 -19.43 9.21
N LYS A 425 -13.57 -19.88 8.13
CA LYS A 425 -14.99 -20.23 8.14
C LYS A 425 -15.28 -21.42 9.05
N SER A 426 -14.44 -22.45 9.04
CA SER A 426 -14.59 -23.62 9.92
C SER A 426 -14.41 -23.28 11.41
N VAL A 427 -13.52 -22.32 11.73
CA VAL A 427 -13.31 -21.83 13.10
C VAL A 427 -14.45 -20.92 13.57
N LYS A 428 -15.07 -20.16 12.66
CA LYS A 428 -16.19 -19.26 12.97
C LYS A 428 -17.56 -19.94 12.98
N SER A 429 -17.70 -21.15 12.46
CA SER A 429 -18.94 -21.91 12.56
C SER A 429 -19.24 -22.17 14.05
N PRO A 430 -20.35 -21.66 14.60
CA PRO A 430 -20.69 -21.88 16.00
C PRO A 430 -20.73 -23.38 16.26
N ILE A 431 -20.01 -23.83 17.28
CA ILE A 431 -20.13 -25.20 17.77
C ILE A 431 -21.56 -25.32 18.27
N SER A 432 -22.43 -25.92 17.46
CA SER A 432 -23.76 -26.32 17.87
C SER A 432 -23.58 -27.35 18.97
N ILE A 433 -23.58 -26.89 20.23
CA ILE A 433 -23.70 -27.78 21.37
C ILE A 433 -25.14 -28.25 21.34
N GLU A 434 -25.37 -29.42 20.73
CA GLU A 434 -26.60 -30.18 20.95
C GLU A 434 -26.63 -30.55 22.44
N THR A 435 -27.40 -29.79 23.21
CA THR A 435 -27.82 -30.21 24.55
C THR A 435 -28.81 -31.36 24.39
N THR A 436 -28.29 -32.58 24.46
CA THR A 436 -29.06 -33.81 24.72
C THR A 436 -29.49 -33.91 26.18
#